data_AF-A0A8S4QZ33-F1
#
_entry.id   AF-A0A8S4QZ33-F1
#
_cell.length_a   1.000
_cell.length_b   1.000
_cell.length_c   1.000
_cell.angle_alpha   90.00
_cell.angle_beta   90.00
_cell.angle_gamma   90.00
#
_symmetry.space_group_name_H-M   'P 1'
#
loop_
_entity.id
_entity.type
_entity.pdbx_description
1 polymer ?
#
loop_
_entity_poly.entity_id
_entity_poly.type
_entity_poly.pdbx_seq_one_letter_code
_entity_poly.pdbx_strand_id
1 'polypeptide(L)'
;SDDEDSNDSTMSDQPQEAPREPSPLPDELTEKLPEELLKTFYKTPGILMIAGLVSWDLVSKRDNNPLKKTHPNLFTFHKFTDKKYRLIVSGCSAGHSILVSEEGDAYTFGRNTCGQLGFGDTTTRNLPELVPTLEGLNIIHAAAGRNHSLFVTGIFNNNNLFIHVL
;
A
#
# COMPACT_ATOMS: atom_id res chain seq x y z
N SER A 1 -58.42 53.54 -1.45
CA SER A 1 -56.99 53.41 -1.77
C SER A 1 -56.61 51.98 -1.44
N ASP A 2 -57.12 51.00 -2.19
CA ASP A 2 -56.82 50.75 -3.63
C ASP A 2 -55.33 50.36 -3.71
N ASP A 3 -54.87 49.21 -4.22
CA ASP A 3 -55.45 48.24 -5.14
C ASP A 3 -54.76 46.88 -4.96
N GLU A 4 -55.34 45.89 -5.62
CA GLU A 4 -54.93 44.51 -5.86
C GLU A 4 -53.47 44.36 -6.33
N ASP A 5 -52.86 43.23 -6.01
CA ASP A 5 -52.11 42.46 -7.01
C ASP A 5 -52.08 40.98 -6.62
N SER A 6 -53.02 40.26 -7.23
CA SER A 6 -52.98 38.81 -7.39
C SER A 6 -51.70 38.39 -8.11
N ASN A 7 -50.91 37.49 -7.52
CA ASN A 7 -49.93 36.75 -8.30
C ASN A 7 -50.05 35.25 -7.97
N ASP A 8 -50.94 34.62 -8.73
CA ASP A 8 -51.03 33.18 -8.91
C ASP A 8 -49.85 32.74 -9.76
N SER A 9 -48.79 32.28 -9.11
CA SER A 9 -47.69 31.59 -9.79
C SER A 9 -47.90 30.09 -9.66
N THR A 10 -48.72 29.51 -10.55
CA THR A 10 -48.62 28.11 -10.95
C THR A 10 -47.18 27.82 -11.37
N MET A 11 -46.38 27.26 -10.46
CA MET A 11 -45.14 26.60 -10.83
C MET A 11 -45.52 25.34 -11.60
N SER A 12 -45.20 25.35 -12.89
CA SER A 12 -45.25 24.17 -13.74
C SER A 12 -44.34 23.08 -13.15
N ASP A 13 -44.93 21.98 -12.69
CA ASP A 13 -44.23 20.73 -12.41
C ASP A 13 -43.53 20.25 -13.69
N GLN A 14 -42.22 20.48 -13.78
CA GLN A 14 -41.42 19.70 -14.71
C GLN A 14 -41.32 18.29 -14.13
N PRO A 15 -41.58 17.23 -14.91
CA PRO A 15 -41.36 15.88 -14.43
C PRO A 15 -39.87 15.74 -14.10
N GLN A 16 -39.56 15.50 -12.82
CA GLN A 16 -38.25 15.02 -12.41
C GLN A 16 -37.96 13.75 -13.20
N GLU A 17 -37.03 13.82 -14.15
CA GLU A 17 -36.46 12.64 -14.79
C GLU A 17 -35.91 11.76 -13.65
N ALA A 18 -36.53 10.60 -13.45
CA ALA A 18 -36.05 9.62 -12.49
C ALA A 18 -34.57 9.32 -12.77
N PRO A 19 -33.74 9.06 -11.75
CA PRO A 19 -32.37 8.64 -11.96
C PRO A 19 -32.37 7.45 -12.91
N ARG A 20 -31.79 7.61 -14.11
CA ARG A 20 -31.66 6.49 -15.05
C ARG A 20 -30.80 5.45 -14.37
N GLU A 21 -31.41 4.34 -13.97
CA GLU A 21 -30.65 3.18 -13.51
C GLU A 21 -29.62 2.85 -14.60
N PRO A 22 -28.34 2.66 -14.23
CA PRO A 22 -27.34 2.30 -15.20
C PRO A 22 -27.79 1.01 -15.89
N SER A 23 -27.91 1.07 -17.22
CA SER A 23 -28.29 -0.09 -18.03
C SER A 23 -27.44 -1.29 -17.62
N PRO A 24 -28.02 -2.46 -17.34
CA PRO A 24 -27.25 -3.65 -17.02
C PRO A 24 -26.24 -3.89 -18.13
N LEU A 25 -24.97 -3.98 -17.76
CA LEU A 25 -23.90 -4.32 -18.69
C LEU A 25 -24.29 -5.61 -19.42
N PRO A 26 -24.16 -5.68 -20.75
CA PRO A 26 -24.48 -6.89 -21.49
C PRO A 26 -23.67 -8.06 -20.93
N ASP A 27 -24.34 -9.19 -20.68
CA ASP A 27 -23.80 -10.41 -20.07
C ASP A 27 -22.60 -11.04 -20.83
N GLU A 28 -22.18 -10.44 -21.94
CA GLU A 28 -21.28 -11.01 -22.94
C GLU A 28 -19.80 -10.57 -22.82
N LEU A 29 -19.41 -9.92 -21.72
CA LEU A 29 -18.00 -9.63 -21.42
C LEU A 29 -17.51 -10.22 -20.09
N THR A 30 -18.12 -11.33 -19.65
CA THR A 30 -17.56 -12.15 -18.56
C THR A 30 -16.91 -13.42 -19.11
N GLU A 31 -16.08 -13.31 -20.15
CA GLU A 31 -15.11 -14.38 -20.41
C GLU A 31 -14.12 -14.40 -19.24
N LYS A 32 -14.39 -15.27 -18.27
CA LYS A 32 -13.46 -15.54 -17.18
C LYS A 32 -12.15 -15.98 -17.82
N LEU A 33 -11.09 -15.24 -17.50
CA LEU A 33 -9.76 -15.53 -18.00
C LEU A 33 -9.41 -17.01 -17.73
N PRO A 34 -8.88 -17.76 -18.71
CA PRO A 34 -8.50 -19.16 -18.52
C PRO A 34 -7.68 -19.36 -17.24
N GLU A 35 -7.95 -20.43 -16.49
CA GLU A 35 -7.30 -20.70 -15.19
C GLU A 35 -5.76 -20.74 -15.27
N GLU A 36 -5.23 -21.17 -16.41
CA GLU A 36 -3.80 -21.17 -16.68
C GLU A 36 -3.20 -19.75 -16.76
N LEU A 37 -3.94 -18.78 -17.31
CA LEU A 37 -3.54 -17.38 -17.27
C LEU A 37 -3.75 -16.79 -15.88
N LEU A 38 -4.79 -17.18 -15.13
CA LEU A 38 -4.94 -16.76 -13.74
C LEU A 38 -3.73 -17.18 -12.90
N LYS A 39 -3.23 -18.41 -13.08
CA LYS A 39 -2.02 -18.91 -12.40
C LYS A 39 -0.76 -18.11 -12.73
N THR A 40 -0.62 -17.53 -13.93
CA THR A 40 0.56 -16.73 -14.26
C THR A 40 0.60 -15.38 -13.54
N PHE A 41 -0.54 -14.88 -13.04
CA PHE A 41 -0.56 -13.69 -12.18
C PHE A 41 -0.12 -13.96 -10.74
N TYR A 42 -0.29 -15.20 -10.26
CA TYR A 42 0.12 -15.60 -8.91
C TYR A 42 1.55 -16.14 -8.92
N LYS A 43 2.51 -15.25 -8.65
CA LYS A 43 3.90 -15.66 -8.41
C LYS A 43 4.00 -16.38 -7.06
N THR A 44 4.69 -17.52 -7.05
CA THR A 44 4.95 -18.27 -5.81
C THR A 44 5.71 -17.40 -4.80
N PRO A 45 5.27 -17.33 -3.54
CA PRO A 45 6.01 -16.64 -2.49
C PRO A 45 7.44 -17.18 -2.35
N GLY A 46 8.39 -16.27 -2.14
CA GLY A 46 9.82 -16.59 -2.10
C GLY A 46 10.51 -16.04 -0.86
N ILE A 47 11.77 -16.44 -0.68
CA ILE A 47 12.61 -15.96 0.42
C ILE A 47 13.28 -14.66 0.00
N LEU A 48 13.34 -13.68 0.91
CA LEU A 48 14.04 -12.41 0.66
C LEU A 48 15.56 -12.63 0.67
N MET A 49 16.17 -12.31 -0.47
CA MET A 49 17.63 -12.25 -0.64
C MET A 49 18.05 -10.78 -0.73
N ILE A 50 19.10 -10.38 0.00
CA ILE A 50 19.61 -9.01 -0.01
C ILE A 50 21.13 -8.98 -0.20
N ALA A 51 21.61 -7.94 -0.90
CA ALA A 51 23.01 -7.60 -1.07
C ALA A 51 23.15 -6.06 -1.03
N GLY A 52 24.36 -5.56 -0.78
CA GLY A 52 24.67 -4.13 -0.72
C GLY A 52 24.70 -3.57 0.71
N LEU A 53 24.46 -2.26 0.82
CA LEU A 53 24.51 -1.54 2.09
C LEU A 53 23.27 -1.89 2.94
N VAL A 54 23.51 -2.44 4.13
CA VAL A 54 22.47 -2.78 5.12
C VAL A 54 22.51 -1.88 6.36
N SER A 55 23.37 -0.85 6.34
CA SER A 55 23.40 0.21 7.35
C SER A 55 22.49 1.36 6.93
N TRP A 56 21.20 1.26 7.26
CA TRP A 56 20.15 2.16 6.76
C TRP A 56 20.34 3.64 7.14
N ASP A 57 20.95 3.90 8.29
CA ASP A 57 21.29 5.27 8.75
C ASP A 57 22.32 5.98 7.85
N LEU A 58 23.09 5.21 7.08
CA LEU A 58 24.17 5.70 6.22
C LEU A 58 23.72 5.88 4.77
N VAL A 59 22.50 5.47 4.43
CA VAL A 59 21.92 5.73 3.12
C VAL A 59 21.83 7.25 2.95
N SER A 60 22.64 7.78 2.02
CA SER A 60 22.75 9.21 1.70
C SER A 60 23.54 10.07 2.72
N LYS A 61 24.31 9.48 3.64
CA LYS A 61 25.20 10.24 4.56
C LYS A 61 26.64 9.73 4.50
N ARG A 62 27.62 10.64 4.39
CA ARG A 62 29.03 10.31 4.70
C ARG A 62 29.15 10.16 6.20
N ASP A 63 29.53 8.98 6.68
CA ASP A 63 29.89 8.79 8.08
C ASP A 63 31.34 9.23 8.28
N ASN A 64 31.55 10.28 9.06
CA ASN A 64 32.89 10.75 9.44
C ASN A 64 33.29 10.25 10.85
N ASN A 65 32.46 9.41 11.50
CA ASN A 65 32.71 8.97 12.86
C ASN A 65 33.30 7.54 12.89
N PRO A 66 34.62 7.37 13.16
CA PRO A 66 35.30 6.08 13.10
C PRO A 66 34.86 5.07 14.17
N LEU A 67 34.01 5.47 15.12
CA LEU A 67 33.57 4.64 16.25
C LEU A 67 32.20 3.98 16.03
N LYS A 68 31.42 4.38 15.01
CA LYS A 68 30.13 3.74 14.74
C LYS A 68 30.41 2.44 13.99
N LYS A 69 30.15 1.29 14.63
CA LYS A 69 30.25 -0.03 13.97
C LYS A 69 29.24 -0.09 12.83
N THR A 70 29.68 0.28 11.63
CA THR A 70 28.89 0.11 10.42
C THR A 70 28.75 -1.39 10.16
N HIS A 71 27.53 -1.89 9.97
CA HIS A 71 27.37 -3.26 9.51
C HIS A 71 28.06 -3.38 8.14
N PRO A 72 28.89 -4.41 7.91
CA PRO A 72 29.62 -4.55 6.67
C PRO A 72 28.65 -4.64 5.50
N ASN A 73 29.03 -4.05 4.37
CA ASN A 73 28.30 -4.26 3.12
C ASN A 73 28.22 -5.76 2.82
N LEU A 74 27.05 -6.22 2.40
CA LEU A 74 26.86 -7.57 1.92
C LEU A 74 27.29 -7.62 0.45
N PHE A 75 28.54 -8.02 0.19
CA PHE A 75 29.09 -8.08 -1.17
C PHE A 75 28.51 -9.21 -2.04
N THR A 76 27.67 -10.08 -1.46
CA THR A 76 26.95 -11.16 -2.13
C THR A 76 25.51 -11.23 -1.61
N PHE A 77 24.64 -11.97 -2.31
CA PHE A 77 23.27 -12.18 -1.87
C PHE A 77 23.22 -13.13 -0.67
N HIS A 78 22.59 -12.66 0.41
CA HIS A 78 22.36 -13.43 1.61
C HIS A 78 20.87 -13.61 1.83
N LYS A 79 20.50 -14.79 2.33
CA LYS A 79 19.17 -15.04 2.87
C LYS A 79 18.96 -14.08 4.04
N PHE A 80 17.96 -13.21 3.93
CA PHE A 80 17.69 -12.18 4.94
C PHE A 80 16.63 -12.62 5.94
N THR A 81 15.72 -13.51 5.54
CA THR A 81 14.59 -13.98 6.35
C THR A 81 14.32 -15.46 6.14
N ASP A 82 13.65 -16.09 7.10
CA ASP A 82 13.07 -17.42 6.93
C ASP A 82 11.64 -17.38 6.36
N LYS A 83 10.90 -16.28 6.60
CA LYS A 83 9.55 -16.08 6.08
C LYS A 83 9.55 -15.88 4.57
N LYS A 84 8.45 -16.31 3.93
CA LYS A 84 8.20 -16.12 2.51
C LYS A 84 7.37 -14.86 2.26
N TYR A 85 7.68 -14.19 1.17
CA TYR A 85 7.02 -12.97 0.74
C TYR A 85 6.57 -13.10 -0.71
N ARG A 86 5.39 -12.55 -1.00
CA ARG A 86 4.86 -12.44 -2.37
C ARG A 86 5.13 -11.09 -3.01
N LEU A 87 5.38 -10.06 -2.19
CA LEU A 87 5.69 -8.72 -2.65
C LEU A 87 6.86 -8.14 -1.85
N ILE A 88 7.77 -7.49 -2.57
CA ILE A 88 8.89 -6.73 -2.02
C ILE A 88 8.85 -5.37 -2.71
N VAL A 89 8.88 -4.29 -1.92
CA VAL A 89 8.82 -2.93 -2.42
C VAL A 89 9.93 -2.12 -1.79
N SER A 90 10.67 -1.42 -2.66
CA SER A 90 11.57 -0.34 -2.30
C SER A 90 11.55 0.69 -3.43
N GLY A 91 12.16 1.85 -3.23
CA GLY A 91 12.21 2.93 -4.20
C GLY A 91 13.63 3.44 -4.40
N CYS A 92 13.95 4.00 -5.56
CA CYS A 92 15.29 4.51 -5.90
C CYS A 92 15.80 5.60 -4.92
N SER A 93 14.89 6.24 -4.18
CA SER A 93 15.22 7.22 -3.13
C SER A 93 14.73 6.82 -1.74
N ALA A 94 14.19 5.60 -1.60
CA ALA A 94 13.72 5.09 -0.33
C ALA A 94 14.91 4.54 0.48
N GLY A 95 15.01 4.95 1.74
CA GLY A 95 15.92 4.32 2.70
C GLY A 95 15.31 3.14 3.45
N HIS A 96 14.15 2.66 3.00
CA HIS A 96 13.34 1.63 3.65
C HIS A 96 12.76 0.66 2.62
N SER A 97 12.28 -0.46 3.13
CA SER A 97 11.68 -1.52 2.34
C SER A 97 10.41 -2.02 3.01
N ILE A 98 9.46 -2.44 2.18
CA ILE A 98 8.18 -3.02 2.58
C ILE A 98 8.13 -4.44 2.02
N LEU A 99 7.68 -5.39 2.84
CA LEU A 99 7.44 -6.77 2.44
C LEU A 99 5.99 -7.13 2.73
N VAL A 100 5.39 -7.93 1.84
CA VAL A 100 4.08 -8.52 2.09
C VAL A 100 4.21 -10.03 2.07
N SER A 101 3.81 -10.67 3.16
CA SER A 101 3.90 -12.13 3.29
C SER A 101 2.90 -12.85 2.40
N GLU A 102 3.04 -14.18 2.31
CA GLU A 102 2.06 -15.01 1.60
C GLU A 102 0.65 -14.90 2.20
N GLU A 103 0.56 -14.66 3.51
CA GLU A 103 -0.69 -14.46 4.24
C GLU A 103 -1.28 -13.05 4.08
N GLY A 104 -0.51 -12.10 3.53
CA GLY A 104 -0.93 -10.71 3.36
C GLY A 104 -0.56 -9.77 4.51
N ASP A 105 0.28 -10.22 5.43
CA ASP A 105 0.82 -9.38 6.50
C ASP A 105 1.86 -8.39 5.94
N ALA A 106 1.82 -7.14 6.39
CA ALA A 106 2.81 -6.12 6.05
C ALA A 106 3.98 -6.10 7.05
N TYR A 107 5.20 -6.14 6.53
CA TYR A 107 6.43 -5.95 7.28
C TYR A 107 7.19 -4.75 6.71
N THR A 108 7.82 -3.96 7.58
CA THR A 108 8.66 -2.83 7.16
C THR A 108 10.00 -2.86 7.89
N PHE A 109 11.04 -2.37 7.22
CA PHE A 109 12.37 -2.19 7.80
C PHE A 109 13.16 -1.12 7.04
N GLY A 110 14.22 -0.67 7.68
CA GLY A 110 15.14 0.33 7.18
C GLY A 110 15.02 1.64 7.95
N ARG A 111 15.35 2.74 7.26
CA ARG A 111 15.35 4.08 7.83
C ARG A 111 13.93 4.54 8.18
N ASN A 112 13.76 5.09 9.39
CA ASN A 112 12.47 5.52 9.91
C ASN A 112 12.41 7.00 10.34
N THR A 113 13.26 7.87 9.77
CA THR A 113 13.41 9.25 10.27
C THR A 113 12.15 10.12 10.19
N CYS A 114 11.12 9.68 9.46
CA CYS A 114 9.84 10.37 9.30
C CYS A 114 8.65 9.50 9.71
N GLY A 115 8.86 8.35 10.35
CA GLY A 115 7.78 7.43 10.72
C GLY A 115 7.28 6.54 9.58
N GLN A 116 7.99 6.51 8.43
CA GLN A 116 7.59 5.75 7.24
C GLN A 116 7.43 4.24 7.45
N LEU A 117 7.94 3.70 8.56
CA LEU A 117 7.78 2.28 8.89
C LEU A 117 6.43 1.95 9.55
N GLY A 118 5.73 2.95 10.11
CA GLY A 118 4.38 2.76 10.67
C GLY A 118 4.29 2.25 12.11
N PHE A 119 5.38 2.34 12.89
CA PHE A 119 5.44 1.85 14.28
C PHE A 119 5.04 2.87 15.36
N GLY A 120 4.55 4.05 14.97
CA GLY A 120 4.27 5.15 15.91
C GLY A 120 5.51 5.80 16.52
N ASP A 121 6.69 5.51 15.96
CA ASP A 121 7.98 6.08 16.34
C ASP A 121 8.80 6.46 15.10
N THR A 122 9.98 7.06 15.33
CA THR A 122 10.96 7.39 14.28
C THR A 122 12.24 6.55 14.39
N THR A 123 12.15 5.36 14.98
CA THR A 123 13.30 4.48 15.25
C THR A 123 13.59 3.61 14.03
N THR A 124 14.83 3.68 13.51
CA THR A 124 15.32 2.81 12.42
C THR A 124 15.28 1.35 12.87
N ARG A 125 14.81 0.46 11.98
CA ARG A 125 14.75 -0.99 12.21
C ARG A 125 15.61 -1.71 11.18
N ASN A 126 16.49 -2.60 11.63
CA ASN A 126 17.44 -3.28 10.75
C ASN A 126 16.88 -4.59 10.18
N LEU A 127 15.82 -5.13 10.76
CA LEU A 127 15.18 -6.37 10.36
C LEU A 127 13.70 -6.12 10.04
N PRO A 128 13.09 -6.94 9.17
CA PRO A 128 11.65 -6.86 8.89
C PRO A 128 10.85 -7.11 10.17
N GLU A 129 10.03 -6.14 10.54
CA GLU A 129 9.12 -6.23 11.67
C GLU A 129 7.68 -6.08 11.18
N LEU A 130 6.75 -6.83 11.78
CA LEU A 130 5.33 -6.77 11.45
C LEU A 130 4.77 -5.40 11.84
N VAL A 131 4.07 -4.73 10.93
CA VAL A 131 3.47 -3.42 11.21
C VAL A 131 2.20 -3.60 12.04
N PRO A 132 2.18 -3.20 13.34
CA PRO A 132 1.07 -3.56 14.24
C PRO A 132 -0.27 -2.95 13.82
N THR A 133 -0.24 -1.75 13.22
CA THR A 133 -1.45 -1.04 12.78
C THR A 133 -2.11 -1.64 11.54
N LEU A 134 -1.43 -2.57 10.86
CA LEU A 134 -1.92 -3.27 9.67
C LEU A 134 -2.20 -4.76 9.94
N GLU A 135 -2.03 -5.22 11.18
CA GLU A 135 -2.28 -6.60 11.56
C GLU A 135 -3.76 -6.98 11.31
N GLY A 136 -3.98 -8.16 10.72
CA GLY A 136 -5.32 -8.64 10.35
C GLY A 136 -5.88 -8.05 9.05
N LEU A 137 -5.20 -7.07 8.44
CA LEU A 137 -5.55 -6.58 7.11
C LEU A 137 -4.87 -7.43 6.03
N ASN A 138 -5.61 -7.81 4.99
CA ASN A 138 -5.01 -8.48 3.83
C ASN A 138 -4.39 -7.43 2.90
N ILE A 139 -3.08 -7.25 2.94
CA ILE A 139 -2.39 -6.30 2.07
C ILE A 139 -2.19 -6.91 0.69
N ILE A 140 -2.64 -6.27 -0.38
CA ILE A 140 -2.51 -6.78 -1.75
C ILE A 140 -1.49 -6.01 -2.60
N HIS A 141 -1.17 -4.78 -2.21
CA HIS A 141 -0.18 -3.95 -2.89
C HIS A 141 0.48 -3.00 -1.89
N ALA A 142 1.71 -2.56 -2.20
CA ALA A 142 2.37 -1.50 -1.48
C ALA A 142 3.23 -0.63 -2.41
N ALA A 143 3.49 0.61 -2.00
CA ALA A 143 4.43 1.51 -2.66
C ALA A 143 5.30 2.23 -1.60
N ALA A 144 6.57 2.49 -1.94
CA ALA A 144 7.51 3.17 -1.05
C ALA A 144 8.01 4.46 -1.71
N GLY A 145 7.77 5.59 -1.04
CA GLY A 145 8.35 6.89 -1.38
C GLY A 145 9.67 7.13 -0.66
N ARG A 146 10.17 8.37 -0.73
CA ARG A 146 11.39 8.75 0.02
C ARG A 146 11.21 8.57 1.53
N ASN A 147 10.09 9.07 2.05
CA ASN A 147 9.78 9.15 3.49
C ASN A 147 8.32 8.79 3.80
N HIS A 148 7.65 8.04 2.93
CA HIS A 148 6.27 7.58 3.15
C HIS A 148 6.09 6.18 2.56
N SER A 149 5.10 5.48 3.09
CA SER A 149 4.70 4.13 2.67
C SER A 149 3.21 4.15 2.34
N LEU A 150 2.81 3.46 1.29
CA LEU A 150 1.42 3.30 0.89
C LEU A 150 1.10 1.82 0.84
N PHE A 151 -0.10 1.47 1.28
CA PHE A 151 -0.62 0.11 1.27
C PHE A 151 -2.02 0.09 0.66
N VAL A 152 -2.32 -0.97 -0.08
CA VAL A 152 -3.68 -1.25 -0.57
C VAL A 152 -4.11 -2.56 0.05
N THR A 153 -5.25 -2.55 0.74
CA THR A 153 -5.87 -3.75 1.29
C THR A 153 -6.76 -4.41 0.25
N GLY A 154 -6.76 -5.73 0.22
CA GLY A 154 -7.76 -6.52 -0.50
C GLY A 154 -9.09 -6.46 0.24
N ILE A 155 -10.17 -6.55 -0.53
CA ILE A 155 -11.51 -6.69 0.04
C ILE A 155 -11.65 -8.14 0.50
N PHE A 156 -11.72 -8.36 1.82
CA PHE A 156 -12.49 -9.51 2.30
C PHE A 156 -13.94 -9.21 1.91
N ASN A 157 -14.63 -10.14 1.24
CA ASN A 157 -16.04 -9.98 0.91
C ASN A 157 -16.83 -9.65 2.18
N ASN A 158 -17.00 -8.34 2.42
CA ASN A 158 -17.99 -7.61 3.22
C ASN A 158 -17.52 -6.16 3.41
N ASN A 159 -17.77 -5.35 2.38
CA ASN A 159 -18.12 -3.92 2.45
C ASN A 159 -17.40 -3.05 3.50
N ASN A 160 -16.10 -2.78 3.36
CA ASN A 160 -15.52 -1.47 3.73
C ASN A 160 -14.09 -1.33 3.23
N LEU A 161 -13.88 -0.38 2.31
CA LEU A 161 -12.57 0.07 1.84
C LEU A 161 -12.08 1.19 2.78
N PHE A 162 -11.16 0.88 3.68
CA PHE A 162 -10.43 1.92 4.42
C PHE A 162 -9.08 2.17 3.74
N ILE A 163 -8.96 3.32 3.06
CA ILE A 163 -7.66 3.85 2.68
C ILE A 163 -7.10 4.55 3.93
N HIS A 164 -6.23 3.87 4.68
CA HIS A 164 -5.40 4.53 5.68
C HIS A 164 -4.19 5.14 4.97
N VAL A 165 -4.23 6.45 4.76
CA VAL A 165 -3.01 7.25 4.51
C VAL A 165 -2.52 7.72 5.88
N LEU A 166 -1.30 7.32 6.27
CA LEU A 166 -0.58 7.87 7.42
C LEU A 166 0.54 8.79 6.92
#